data_AF-A0A382W5P5-F1
#
_entry.id   AF-A0A382W5P5-F1
#
_cell.length_a   1.000
_cell.length_b   1.000
_cell.length_c   1.000
_cell.angle_alpha   90.00
_cell.angle_beta   90.00
_cell.angle_gamma   90.00
#
_symmetry.space_group_name_H-M   'P 1'
#
loop_
_entity.id
_entity.type
_entity.pdbx_description
1 polymer ?
#
loop_
_entity_poly.entity_id
_entity_poly.type
_entity_poly.pdbx_seq_one_letter_code
_entity_poly.pdbx_strand_id
1 'polypeptide(L)'
;MGEKLDEPYLADIRQEWHWVKQGIEEILNEQKDLTYIAEDVYAECVNKTAQLWVAPEGFIVTTGYPDEYTESKTLLVWLAWARVKGEDCVIKYTPLLSRLAKEAGYDLLEVRTPIPVPERWLTDGWRLVHAVYVRNI
;
A
#
# COMPACT_ATOMS: atom_id res chain seq x y z
N MET A 1 -2.36 29.15 -11.73
CA MET A 1 -1.21 28.56 -12.45
C MET A 1 -0.13 28.34 -11.39
N GLY A 2 0.13 27.19 -10.80
CA GLY A 2 -0.38 25.83 -10.85
C GLY A 2 0.50 25.06 -9.87
N GLU A 3 0.05 24.86 -8.64
CA GLU A 3 0.78 24.07 -7.63
C GLU A 3 -0.03 22.80 -7.38
N LYS A 4 0.43 21.69 -7.97
CA LYS A 4 -0.13 20.37 -7.74
C LYS A 4 0.97 19.32 -7.96
N LEU A 5 1.92 19.24 -7.03
CA LEU A 5 2.98 18.22 -7.05
C LEU A 5 3.13 17.44 -5.73
N ASP A 6 2.33 17.72 -4.69
CA ASP A 6 2.46 17.06 -3.38
C ASP A 6 1.46 15.91 -3.13
N GLU A 7 0.47 15.73 -4.00
CA GLU A 7 -0.51 14.64 -3.88
C GLU A 7 -0.11 13.44 -4.76
N PRO A 8 -0.23 12.19 -4.27
CA PRO A 8 -0.02 11.00 -5.06
C PRO A 8 -0.95 10.98 -6.26
N TYR A 9 -0.41 10.58 -7.41
CA TYR A 9 -1.19 10.40 -8.63
C TYR A 9 -1.20 8.93 -9.05
N LEU A 10 -2.30 8.51 -9.67
CA LEU A 10 -2.41 7.18 -10.26
C LEU A 10 -1.47 7.09 -11.47
N ALA A 11 -0.54 6.15 -11.44
CA ALA A 11 0.51 6.00 -12.46
C ALA A 11 0.39 4.68 -13.22
N ASP A 12 0.92 4.67 -14.45
CA ASP A 12 1.06 3.46 -15.24
C ASP A 12 2.36 2.74 -14.85
N ILE A 13 2.23 1.56 -14.24
CA ILE A 13 3.39 0.78 -13.80
C ILE A 13 4.37 0.47 -14.93
N ARG A 14 3.94 0.42 -16.20
CA ARG A 14 4.84 0.17 -17.34
C ARG A 14 5.84 1.29 -17.54
N GLN A 15 5.44 2.52 -17.25
CA GLN A 15 6.27 3.72 -17.39
C GLN A 15 7.20 3.87 -16.18
N GLU A 16 6.72 3.48 -15.00
CA GLU A 16 7.44 3.62 -13.73
C GLU A 16 8.30 2.41 -13.34
N TRP A 17 8.21 1.30 -14.10
CA TRP A 17 8.77 0.00 -13.71
C TRP A 17 10.25 0.03 -13.34
N HIS A 18 11.04 0.84 -14.06
CA HIS A 18 12.49 0.92 -13.90
C HIS A 18 12.94 1.30 -12.48
N TRP A 19 12.16 2.08 -11.74
CA TRP A 19 12.46 2.47 -10.36
C TRP A 19 11.51 1.83 -9.35
N VAL A 20 10.24 1.60 -9.70
CA VAL A 20 9.28 0.92 -8.82
C VAL A 20 9.74 -0.50 -8.50
N LYS A 21 10.29 -1.22 -9.48
CA LYS A 21 10.86 -2.56 -9.25
C LYS A 21 11.90 -2.57 -8.13
N GLN A 22 12.80 -1.58 -8.12
CA GLN A 22 13.86 -1.49 -7.11
C GLN A 22 13.26 -1.33 -5.71
N GLY A 23 12.28 -0.45 -5.53
CA GLY A 23 11.63 -0.28 -4.22
C GLY A 23 10.84 -1.51 -3.77
N ILE A 24 10.23 -2.26 -4.70
CA ILE A 24 9.58 -3.54 -4.37
C ILE A 24 10.63 -4.57 -3.93
N GLU A 25 11.73 -4.69 -4.66
CA GLU A 25 12.83 -5.60 -4.32
C GLU A 25 13.46 -5.25 -2.97
N GLU A 26 13.57 -3.96 -2.62
CA GLU A 26 13.99 -3.52 -1.28
C GLU A 26 13.03 -4.01 -0.19
N ILE A 27 11.71 -3.85 -0.38
CA ILE A 27 10.71 -4.36 0.58
C ILE A 27 10.84 -5.86 0.75
N LEU A 28 10.95 -6.62 -0.36
CA LEU A 28 11.07 -8.08 -0.32
C LEU A 28 12.36 -8.54 0.38
N ASN A 29 13.46 -7.80 0.19
CA ASN A 29 14.72 -8.09 0.88
C ASN A 29 14.63 -7.85 2.40
N GLU A 30 13.86 -6.85 2.82
CA GLU A 30 13.63 -6.53 4.25
C GLU A 30 12.59 -7.46 4.89
N GLN A 31 11.58 -7.89 4.14
CA GLN A 31 10.45 -8.70 4.60
C GLN A 31 10.47 -10.09 3.95
N LYS A 32 11.36 -10.94 4.43
CA LYS A 32 11.63 -12.27 3.84
C LYS A 32 10.46 -13.26 3.92
N ASP A 33 9.43 -12.96 4.71
CA ASP A 33 8.23 -13.79 4.82
C ASP A 33 7.24 -13.54 3.66
N LEU A 34 7.45 -12.49 2.85
CA LEU A 34 6.69 -12.25 1.63
C LEU A 34 7.10 -13.26 0.54
N THR A 35 6.12 -13.89 -0.10
CA THR A 35 6.33 -15.02 -1.01
C THR A 35 6.21 -14.69 -2.49
N TYR A 36 5.77 -13.48 -2.83
CA TYR A 36 5.65 -13.01 -4.21
C TYR A 36 6.93 -12.33 -4.70
N ILE A 37 7.09 -12.23 -6.02
CA ILE A 37 8.17 -11.48 -6.66
C ILE A 37 7.67 -10.12 -7.17
N ALA A 38 8.59 -9.23 -7.54
CA ALA A 38 8.22 -7.91 -8.04
C ALA A 38 7.34 -8.00 -9.31
N GLU A 39 7.60 -8.99 -10.17
CA GLU A 39 6.82 -9.25 -11.38
C GLU A 39 5.36 -9.64 -11.10
N ASP A 40 5.05 -10.24 -9.95
CA ASP A 40 3.66 -10.52 -9.56
C ASP A 40 2.92 -9.20 -9.30
N VAL A 41 3.56 -8.26 -8.58
CA VAL A 41 3.01 -6.90 -8.35
C VAL A 41 2.80 -6.17 -9.68
N TYR A 42 3.77 -6.28 -10.58
CA TYR A 42 3.66 -5.74 -11.93
C TYR A 42 2.45 -6.31 -12.68
N ALA A 43 2.28 -7.64 -12.67
CA ALA A 43 1.18 -8.31 -13.34
C ALA A 43 -0.18 -7.86 -12.79
N GLU A 44 -0.33 -7.77 -11.47
CA GLU A 44 -1.56 -7.29 -10.81
C GLU A 44 -1.89 -5.84 -11.21
N CYS A 45 -0.89 -4.96 -11.28
CA CYS A 45 -1.10 -3.58 -11.73
C CYS A 45 -1.49 -3.51 -13.22
N VAL A 46 -0.85 -4.30 -14.09
CA VAL A 46 -1.19 -4.36 -15.52
C VAL A 46 -2.61 -4.92 -15.73
N ASN A 47 -3.02 -5.89 -14.91
CA ASN A 47 -4.33 -6.51 -14.96
C ASN A 47 -5.42 -5.68 -14.24
N LYS A 48 -5.05 -4.53 -13.67
CA LYS A 48 -5.95 -3.60 -12.94
C LYS A 48 -6.59 -4.19 -11.69
N THR A 49 -5.98 -5.23 -11.13
CA THR A 49 -6.32 -5.81 -9.83
C THR A 49 -5.52 -5.16 -8.70
N ALA A 50 -4.44 -4.46 -9.04
CA ALA A 50 -3.76 -3.49 -8.18
C ALA A 50 -3.61 -2.13 -8.88
N GLN A 51 -3.34 -1.09 -8.10
CA GLN A 51 -3.15 0.29 -8.56
C GLN A 51 -1.85 0.87 -7.98
N LEU A 52 -1.04 1.48 -8.84
CA LEU A 52 0.18 2.19 -8.46
C LEU A 52 -0.12 3.68 -8.26
N TRP A 53 0.26 4.19 -7.10
CA TRP A 53 0.21 5.62 -6.76
C TRP A 53 1.64 6.13 -6.57
N VAL A 54 2.03 7.14 -7.35
CA VAL A 54 3.36 7.74 -7.26
C VAL A 54 3.27 9.07 -6.53
N ALA A 55 4.19 9.27 -5.58
CA ALA A 55 4.34 10.47 -4.79
C ALA A 55 5.80 10.98 -4.85
N PRO A 56 6.09 12.23 -4.47
CA PRO A 56 7.46 12.75 -4.43
C PRO A 56 8.42 11.86 -3.60
N GLU A 57 7.95 11.34 -2.48
CA GLU A 57 8.73 10.51 -1.55
C GLU A 57 8.93 9.09 -2.06
N GLY A 58 8.00 8.54 -2.84
CA GLY A 58 8.05 7.14 -3.25
C GLY A 58 6.78 6.66 -3.96
N PHE A 59 6.31 5.46 -3.60
CA PHE A 59 5.09 4.91 -4.18
C PHE A 59 4.27 4.10 -3.17
N ILE A 60 3.00 3.95 -3.49
CA ILE A 60 2.05 3.08 -2.81
C ILE A 60 1.40 2.17 -3.86
N VAL A 61 1.32 0.87 -3.58
CA VAL A 61 0.50 -0.07 -4.36
C VAL A 61 -0.70 -0.46 -3.52
N THR A 62 -1.90 -0.27 -4.07
CA THR A 62 -3.15 -0.69 -3.43
C THR A 62 -3.81 -1.82 -4.20
N THR A 63 -4.43 -2.77 -3.50
CA THR A 63 -5.30 -3.79 -4.09
C THR A 63 -6.57 -3.93 -3.25
N GLY A 64 -7.64 -4.46 -3.82
CA GLY A 64 -8.91 -4.62 -3.12
C GLY A 64 -9.33 -6.07 -3.03
N TYR A 65 -9.93 -6.47 -1.92
CA TYR A 65 -10.56 -7.78 -1.79
C TYR A 65 -11.91 -7.68 -1.07
N PRO A 66 -12.89 -8.50 -1.47
CA PRO A 66 -14.12 -8.65 -0.71
C PRO A 66 -13.87 -9.50 0.55
N ASP A 67 -14.63 -9.25 1.59
CA ASP A 67 -14.79 -10.19 2.68
C ASP A 67 -15.67 -11.37 2.21
N GLU A 68 -15.31 -12.61 2.57
CA GLU A 68 -16.00 -13.81 2.07
C GLU A 68 -17.35 -14.06 2.74
N TYR A 69 -17.59 -13.47 3.91
CA TYR A 69 -18.76 -13.74 4.75
C TYR A 69 -19.69 -12.53 4.89
N THR A 70 -19.27 -11.38 4.40
CA THR A 70 -20.01 -10.12 4.44
C THR A 70 -19.96 -9.42 3.09
N GLU A 71 -20.77 -8.38 2.91
CA GLU A 71 -20.72 -7.54 1.69
C GLU A 71 -19.59 -6.50 1.74
N SER A 72 -18.78 -6.52 2.81
CA SER A 72 -17.72 -5.55 3.06
C SER A 72 -16.58 -5.70 2.06
N LYS A 73 -16.03 -4.57 1.60
CA LYS A 73 -14.83 -4.55 0.74
C LYS A 73 -13.69 -3.81 1.42
N THR A 74 -12.50 -4.37 1.33
CA THR A 74 -11.29 -3.78 1.91
C THR A 74 -10.35 -3.31 0.81
N LEU A 75 -9.89 -2.06 0.92
CA LEU A 75 -8.76 -1.56 0.17
C LEU A 75 -7.50 -1.78 1.00
N LEU A 76 -6.61 -2.65 0.52
CA LEU A 76 -5.32 -2.93 1.13
C LEU A 76 -4.26 -2.02 0.50
N VAL A 77 -3.53 -1.29 1.34
CA VAL A 77 -2.19 -0.79 1.02
C VAL A 77 -1.26 -1.99 1.01
N TRP A 78 -1.05 -2.56 -0.17
CA TRP A 78 -0.28 -3.78 -0.35
C TRP A 78 1.21 -3.52 -0.15
N LEU A 79 1.70 -2.43 -0.74
CA LEU A 79 3.09 -1.99 -0.61
C LEU A 79 3.12 -0.49 -0.42
N ALA A 80 4.02 -0.02 0.45
CA ALA A 80 4.36 1.39 0.56
C ALA A 80 5.87 1.50 0.69
N TRP A 81 6.49 2.26 -0.20
CA TRP A 81 7.93 2.46 -0.24
C TRP A 81 8.25 3.95 -0.33
N ALA A 82 9.31 4.36 0.36
CA ALA A 82 9.84 5.72 0.30
C ALA A 82 11.34 5.68 0.00
N ARG A 83 11.82 6.65 -0.79
CA ARG A 83 13.23 6.83 -1.13
C ARG A 83 14.08 7.09 0.11
N VAL A 84 13.50 7.73 1.11
CA VAL A 84 14.16 8.00 2.40
C VAL A 84 13.43 7.21 3.49
N LYS A 85 14.19 6.35 4.20
CA LYS A 85 13.63 5.57 5.31
C LYS A 85 13.08 6.49 6.41
N GLY A 86 11.90 6.14 6.91
CA GLY A 86 11.20 6.90 7.96
C GLY A 86 10.22 7.94 7.42
N GLU A 87 10.15 8.16 6.11
CA GLU A 87 9.06 8.93 5.51
C GLU A 87 7.76 8.12 5.53
N ASP A 88 6.79 8.57 6.33
CA ASP A 88 5.53 7.87 6.56
C ASP A 88 4.52 8.20 5.45
N CYS A 89 4.77 7.69 4.25
CA CYS A 89 3.91 7.90 3.08
C CYS A 89 2.47 7.46 3.34
N VAL A 90 2.28 6.39 4.11
CA VAL A 90 0.95 5.87 4.42
C VAL A 90 0.18 6.86 5.29
N ILE A 91 0.72 7.30 6.45
CA ILE A 91 0.01 8.32 7.26
C ILE A 91 -0.27 9.58 6.44
N LYS A 92 0.77 10.09 5.74
CA LYS A 92 0.67 11.35 5.00
C LYS A 92 -0.51 11.33 4.02
N TYR A 93 -0.74 10.17 3.38
CA TYR A 93 -1.76 10.02 2.36
C TYR A 93 -3.01 9.26 2.81
N THR A 94 -3.12 8.86 4.08
CA THR A 94 -4.33 8.22 4.64
C THR A 94 -5.61 8.99 4.31
N PRO A 95 -5.72 10.32 4.51
CA PRO A 95 -6.95 11.04 4.19
C PRO A 95 -7.36 10.93 2.70
N LEU A 96 -6.38 10.96 1.80
CA LEU A 96 -6.60 10.79 0.37
C LEU A 96 -7.04 9.35 0.05
N LEU A 97 -6.29 8.36 0.55
CA LEU A 97 -6.59 6.94 0.34
C LEU A 97 -7.96 6.56 0.89
N SER A 98 -8.33 7.04 2.09
CA SER A 98 -9.65 6.81 2.68
C SER A 98 -10.78 7.42 1.84
N ARG A 99 -10.57 8.62 1.29
CA ARG A 99 -11.55 9.24 0.37
C ARG A 99 -11.71 8.39 -0.88
N LEU A 100 -10.62 8.00 -1.52
CA LEU A 100 -10.64 7.20 -2.75
C LEU A 100 -11.24 5.81 -2.51
N ALA A 101 -10.91 5.17 -1.38
CA ALA A 101 -11.50 3.91 -0.95
C ALA A 101 -13.02 4.04 -0.87
N LYS A 102 -13.51 5.08 -0.18
CA LYS A 102 -14.95 5.32 -0.02
C LYS A 102 -15.65 5.61 -1.35
N GLU A 103 -15.05 6.42 -2.22
CA GLU A 103 -15.58 6.72 -3.56
C GLU A 103 -15.64 5.48 -4.46
N ALA A 104 -14.70 4.55 -4.30
CA ALA A 104 -14.67 3.27 -5.00
C ALA A 104 -15.54 2.18 -4.34
N GLY A 105 -16.23 2.49 -3.24
CA GLY A 105 -17.14 1.58 -2.55
C GLY A 105 -16.45 0.55 -1.66
N TYR A 106 -15.27 0.88 -1.12
CA TYR A 106 -14.63 0.14 -0.04
C TYR A 106 -15.08 0.66 1.33
N ASP A 107 -15.22 -0.26 2.28
CA ASP A 107 -15.64 0.00 3.65
C ASP A 107 -14.45 0.16 4.60
N LEU A 108 -13.32 -0.48 4.26
CA LEU A 108 -12.12 -0.53 5.10
C LEU A 108 -10.87 -0.14 4.31
N LEU A 109 -9.96 0.56 4.98
CA LEU A 109 -8.58 0.74 4.56
C LEU A 109 -7.69 -0.13 5.46
N GLU A 110 -6.88 -1.00 4.88
CA GLU A 110 -6.01 -1.93 5.59
C GLU A 110 -4.55 -1.70 5.22
N VAL A 111 -3.66 -1.86 6.21
CA VAL A 111 -2.20 -1.86 6.03
C VAL A 111 -1.66 -3.09 6.75
N ARG A 112 -0.77 -3.83 6.11
CA ARG A 112 -0.05 -4.96 6.70
C ARG A 112 1.43 -4.61 6.78
N THR A 113 2.00 -4.70 7.96
CA THR A 113 3.41 -4.39 8.18
C THR A 113 3.99 -5.25 9.30
N PRO A 114 5.23 -5.75 9.15
CA PRO A 114 5.95 -6.41 10.25
C PRO A 114 6.50 -5.40 11.27
N ILE A 115 6.45 -4.09 10.96
CA ILE A 115 6.95 -3.03 11.82
C ILE A 115 5.82 -2.64 12.80
N PRO A 116 6.09 -2.59 14.11
CA PRO A 116 5.14 -2.05 15.07
C PRO A 116 4.71 -0.63 14.67
N VAL A 117 3.40 -0.44 14.46
CA VAL A 117 2.87 0.88 14.13
C VAL A 117 2.95 1.80 15.36
N PRO A 118 3.33 3.08 15.21
CA PRO A 118 3.37 4.01 16.32
C PRO A 118 1.96 4.33 16.82
N GLU A 119 1.83 4.63 18.12
CA GLU A 119 0.52 4.88 18.79
C GLU A 119 -0.34 5.92 18.07
N ARG A 120 0.28 6.89 17.40
CA ARG A 120 -0.42 7.93 16.61
C ARG A 120 -1.37 7.36 15.55
N TRP A 121 -1.10 6.16 15.01
CA TRP A 121 -2.02 5.50 14.07
C TRP A 121 -3.32 5.13 14.79
N LEU A 122 -3.23 4.62 16.02
CA LEU A 122 -4.38 4.17 16.81
C LEU A 122 -5.31 5.33 17.18
N THR A 123 -4.75 6.53 17.39
CA THR A 123 -5.52 7.74 17.65
C THR A 123 -6.19 8.33 16.41
N ASP A 124 -5.77 7.92 15.21
CA ASP A 124 -6.27 8.39 13.91
C ASP A 124 -7.30 7.42 13.29
N GLY A 125 -7.93 6.58 14.13
CA GLY A 125 -8.98 5.65 13.72
C GLY A 125 -8.51 4.28 13.25
N TRP A 126 -7.19 4.02 13.21
CA TRP A 126 -6.67 2.67 12.96
C TRP A 126 -6.88 1.77 14.18
N ARG A 127 -7.11 0.49 13.94
CA ARG A 127 -7.18 -0.54 14.98
C ARG A 127 -6.40 -1.77 14.55
N LEU A 128 -5.72 -2.41 15.50
CA LEU A 128 -5.12 -3.72 15.25
C LEU A 128 -6.25 -4.75 15.09
N VAL A 129 -6.32 -5.39 13.93
CA VAL A 129 -7.34 -6.42 13.64
C VAL A 129 -6.85 -7.80 14.05
N HIS A 130 -5.62 -8.16 13.68
CA HIS A 130 -5.00 -9.43 14.03
C HIS A 130 -3.47 -9.32 14.01
N ALA A 131 -2.80 -10.24 14.70
CA ALA A 131 -1.36 -10.43 14.66
C ALA A 131 -1.05 -11.81 14.07
N VAL A 132 -0.04 -11.90 13.20
CA VAL A 132 0.38 -13.15 12.55
C VAL A 132 1.62 -13.69 13.27
N TYR A 133 1.60 -14.96 13.65
CA TYR A 133 2.72 -15.66 14.31
C TYR A 133 3.05 -16.93 13.54
N VAL A 134 4.34 -17.15 13.23
CA VAL A 134 4.82 -18.31 12.49
C VAL A 134 5.88 -19.06 13.30
N ARG A 135 5.92 -20.39 13.17
CA ARG A 135 6.91 -21.26 13.82
C ARG A 135 7.31 -22.39 12.87
N ASN A 136 8.62 -22.57 12.66
CA ASN A 136 9.16 -23.71 11.94
C ASN A 136 8.92 -25.01 12.74
N ILE A 137 8.52 -26.08 12.04
CA ILE A 137 8.31 -27.42 12.61
C ILE A 137 9.57 -28.25 12.43
#